data_AF-A0AAD6A6M7-F1
#
_entry.id   AF-A0AAD6A6M7-F1
#
_cell.length_a   1.000
_cell.length_b   1.000
_cell.length_c   1.000
_cell.angle_alpha   90.00
_cell.angle_beta   90.00
_cell.angle_gamma   90.00
#
_symmetry.space_group_name_H-M   'P 1'
#
loop_
_entity.id
_entity.type
_entity.pdbx_description
1 polymer ?
#
loop_
_entity_poly.entity_id
_entity_poly.type
_entity_poly.pdbx_seq_one_letter_code
_entity_poly.pdbx_strand_id
1 'polypeptide(L)'
;MSEKEFSDFQKTFPVSRDCQPPTKKQRVDAGFSENRVYYDRWRKCQYADRQEHLLSYYTYQKPSCRKMERLISKEGWTSNCPKAQHILDMWKPALKYVIASDKHILNSCSRQKWKGLVIKSFDGQKGEGVVATTNFTKAGGENLCIDAQTWPCQCHAGLETFGRKINHSSKHPNIMPLSVVLRLDDEDVHTILFKATRDIKVDTELKFNYGVNRKSFRGEALDLDWLDE
;
A
#
# COMPACT_ATOMS: atom_id res chain seq x y z
N MET A 1 37.73 -3.98 12.38
CA MET A 1 36.88 -5.12 11.98
C MET A 1 36.60 -4.98 10.50
N SER A 2 37.11 -5.92 9.72
CA SER A 2 36.88 -6.07 8.29
C SER A 2 35.50 -6.69 8.01
N GLU A 3 35.02 -6.55 6.77
CA GLU A 3 33.78 -7.20 6.32
C GLU A 3 33.85 -8.73 6.40
N LYS A 4 35.03 -9.30 6.13
CA LYS A 4 35.26 -10.75 6.25
C LYS A 4 35.07 -11.23 7.69
N GLU A 5 35.69 -10.56 8.65
CA GLU A 5 35.56 -10.89 10.09
C GLU A 5 34.10 -10.78 10.57
N PHE A 6 33.36 -9.78 10.10
CA PHE A 6 31.94 -9.66 10.46
C PHE A 6 31.08 -10.73 9.78
N SER A 7 31.38 -11.12 8.54
CA SER A 7 30.71 -12.22 7.86
C SER A 7 30.89 -13.54 8.61
N ASP A 8 32.10 -13.83 9.08
CA ASP A 8 32.36 -15.04 9.87
C ASP A 8 31.66 -15.00 11.25
N PHE A 9 31.56 -13.80 11.85
CA PHE A 9 30.72 -13.58 13.03
C PHE A 9 29.23 -13.86 12.75
N GLN A 10 28.68 -13.41 11.62
CA GLN A 10 27.29 -13.68 11.24
C GLN A 10 27.03 -15.16 10.90
N LYS A 11 28.00 -15.88 10.34
CA LYS A 11 27.88 -17.33 10.13
C LYS A 11 27.78 -18.07 11.46
N THR A 12 28.53 -17.63 12.47
CA THR A 12 28.51 -18.23 13.81
C THR A 12 27.27 -17.81 14.61
N PHE A 13 26.87 -16.55 14.49
CA PHE A 13 25.69 -15.99 15.15
C PHE A 13 24.76 -15.34 14.11
N PRO A 14 23.91 -16.13 13.44
CA PRO A 14 23.01 -15.61 12.43
C PRO A 14 22.14 -14.47 12.96
N VAL A 15 22.09 -13.37 12.20
CA VAL A 15 21.16 -12.28 12.48
C VAL A 15 19.77 -12.75 12.04
N SER A 16 18.83 -12.79 12.97
CA SER A 16 17.42 -13.05 12.71
C SER A 16 16.58 -12.17 13.62
N ARG A 17 15.38 -11.81 13.16
CA ARG A 17 14.42 -11.00 13.91
C ARG A 17 14.04 -11.63 15.24
N ASP A 18 13.98 -12.95 15.33
CA ASP A 18 13.44 -13.65 16.50
C ASP A 18 14.53 -14.14 17.47
N CYS A 19 15.80 -14.08 17.04
CA CYS A 19 16.92 -14.52 17.84
C CYS A 19 17.31 -13.50 18.93
N GLN A 20 17.86 -14.00 20.02
CA GLN A 20 18.52 -13.16 21.02
C GLN A 20 19.96 -12.85 20.59
N PRO A 21 20.50 -11.67 20.94
CA PRO A 21 21.88 -11.35 20.64
C PRO A 21 22.85 -12.28 21.40
N PRO A 22 23.99 -12.64 20.81
CA PRO A 22 24.98 -13.48 21.50
C PRO A 22 25.57 -12.75 22.70
N THR A 23 25.65 -13.46 23.84
CA THR A 23 26.23 -12.96 25.09
C THR A 23 27.74 -12.74 24.96
N LYS A 24 28.35 -11.96 25.86
CA LYS A 24 29.82 -11.79 25.87
C LYS A 24 30.54 -13.14 25.92
N LYS A 25 30.09 -14.05 26.80
CA LYS A 25 30.67 -15.39 26.96
C LYS A 25 30.63 -16.19 25.65
N GLN A 26 29.46 -16.29 25.01
CA GLN A 26 29.30 -17.02 23.74
C GLN A 26 30.23 -16.49 22.64
N ARG A 27 30.41 -15.17 22.54
CA ARG A 27 31.29 -14.57 21.53
C ARG A 27 32.76 -14.93 21.78
N VAL A 28 33.21 -14.88 23.04
CA VAL A 28 34.59 -15.21 23.43
C VAL A 28 34.86 -16.70 23.24
N ASP A 29 33.93 -17.56 23.66
CA ASP A 29 34.04 -19.02 23.49
C ASP A 29 34.10 -19.41 22.00
N ALA A 30 33.49 -18.62 21.13
CA ALA A 30 33.56 -18.80 19.66
C ALA A 30 34.80 -18.15 19.01
N GLY A 31 35.76 -17.66 19.80
CA GLY A 31 37.03 -17.11 19.30
C GLY A 31 36.98 -15.65 18.83
N PHE A 32 35.87 -14.93 19.08
CA PHE A 32 35.77 -13.51 18.74
C PHE A 32 36.27 -12.62 19.88
N SER A 33 36.75 -11.43 19.52
CA SER A 33 37.20 -10.41 20.47
C SER A 33 36.13 -10.09 21.53
N GLU A 34 36.59 -9.85 22.76
CA GLU A 34 35.75 -9.33 23.84
C GLU A 34 35.11 -7.97 23.51
N ASN A 35 35.73 -7.21 22.59
CA ASN A 35 35.25 -5.92 22.15
C ASN A 35 33.81 -6.02 21.62
N ARG A 36 33.03 -4.98 21.88
CA ARG A 36 31.62 -4.89 21.51
C ARG A 36 31.38 -4.55 20.03
N VAL A 37 32.40 -4.24 19.24
CA VAL A 37 32.25 -3.84 17.82
C VAL A 37 31.38 -4.83 17.02
N TYR A 38 31.63 -6.14 17.14
CA TYR A 38 30.82 -7.19 16.49
C TYR A 38 29.37 -7.20 16.99
N TYR A 39 29.20 -7.15 18.31
CA TYR A 39 27.89 -7.16 18.99
C TYR A 39 27.05 -5.93 18.61
N ASP A 40 27.63 -4.74 18.62
CA ASP A 40 26.92 -3.50 18.32
C ASP A 40 26.52 -3.45 16.85
N ARG A 41 27.36 -3.95 15.93
CA ARG A 41 27.00 -4.08 14.50
C ARG A 41 25.90 -5.13 14.31
N TRP A 42 25.99 -6.29 14.95
CA TRP A 42 24.94 -7.33 14.91
C TRP A 42 23.60 -6.79 15.41
N ARG A 43 23.60 -6.06 16.52
CA ARG A 43 22.41 -5.40 17.09
C ARG A 43 21.81 -4.37 16.14
N LYS A 44 22.64 -3.59 15.45
CA LYS A 44 22.19 -2.64 14.42
C LYS A 44 21.54 -3.36 13.25
N CYS A 45 22.13 -4.44 12.74
CA CYS A 45 21.56 -5.25 11.65
C CYS A 45 20.19 -5.81 12.04
N GLN A 46 20.07 -6.45 13.21
CA GLN A 46 18.79 -6.97 13.69
C GLN A 46 17.75 -5.86 13.88
N TYR A 47 18.16 -4.71 14.44
CA TYR A 47 17.24 -3.61 14.66
C TYR A 47 16.68 -3.09 13.34
N ALA A 48 17.53 -2.92 12.32
CA ALA A 48 17.12 -2.52 10.98
C ALA A 48 16.15 -3.52 10.34
N ASP A 49 16.46 -4.81 10.41
CA ASP A 49 15.59 -5.88 9.88
C ASP A 49 14.21 -5.91 10.56
N ARG A 50 14.16 -5.69 11.88
CA ARG A 50 12.90 -5.54 12.62
C ARG A 50 12.13 -4.28 12.22
N GLN A 51 12.81 -3.16 11.99
CA GLN A 51 12.16 -1.93 11.51
C GLN A 51 11.53 -2.15 10.13
N GLU A 52 12.26 -2.79 9.22
CA GLU A 52 11.78 -3.12 7.87
C GLU A 52 10.59 -4.08 7.91
N HIS A 53 10.67 -5.14 8.72
CA HIS A 53 9.55 -6.06 8.95
C HIS A 53 8.30 -5.34 9.43
N LEU A 54 8.40 -4.48 10.46
CA LEU A 54 7.26 -3.73 10.97
C LEU A 54 6.67 -2.77 9.93
N LEU A 55 7.52 -2.09 9.15
CA LEU A 55 7.08 -1.18 8.09
C LEU A 55 6.40 -1.92 6.93
N SER A 56 6.81 -3.17 6.65
CA SER A 56 6.24 -3.98 5.56
C SER A 56 4.75 -4.31 5.74
N TYR A 57 4.24 -4.34 6.98
CA TYR A 57 2.79 -4.49 7.24
C TYR A 57 1.98 -3.26 6.81
N TYR A 58 2.65 -2.14 6.56
CA TYR A 58 2.04 -0.83 6.44
C TYR A 58 2.54 -0.07 5.21
N THR A 59 2.68 -0.76 4.07
CA THR A 59 3.17 -0.17 2.81
C THR A 59 2.38 1.07 2.35
N TYR A 60 1.06 1.07 2.56
CA TYR A 60 0.17 2.10 2.00
C TYR A 60 -0.41 3.07 3.02
N GLN A 61 -0.43 2.68 4.29
CA GLN A 61 -1.09 3.40 5.37
C GLN A 61 -0.07 3.68 6.46
N LYS A 62 -0.02 4.92 6.94
CA LYS A 62 0.66 5.19 8.20
C LYS A 62 -0.18 4.56 9.32
N PRO A 63 0.35 3.59 10.08
CA PRO A 63 -0.41 3.01 11.18
C PRO A 63 -0.59 4.05 12.29
N SER A 64 -1.61 3.87 13.12
CA SER A 64 -1.66 4.60 14.38
C SER A 64 -0.63 4.03 15.35
N CYS A 65 -0.20 4.82 16.34
CA CYS A 65 0.74 4.36 17.37
C CYS A 65 0.25 3.07 18.04
N ARG A 66 -1.03 3.05 18.42
CA ARG A 66 -1.69 1.87 19.01
C ARG A 66 -1.68 0.62 18.11
N LYS A 67 -1.88 0.79 16.79
CA LYS A 67 -1.80 -0.34 15.83
C LYS A 67 -0.38 -0.90 15.79
N MET A 68 0.62 -0.01 15.75
CA MET A 68 2.03 -0.39 15.74
C MET A 68 2.48 -1.03 17.07
N GLU A 69 2.08 -0.49 18.21
CA GLU A 69 2.34 -1.08 19.53
C GLU A 69 1.78 -2.50 19.65
N ARG A 70 0.56 -2.71 19.13
CA ARG A 70 -0.05 -4.04 19.09
C ARG A 70 0.72 -5.00 18.19
N LEU A 71 1.19 -4.56 17.02
CA LEU A 71 2.00 -5.38 16.13
C LEU A 71 3.31 -5.77 16.83
N ILE A 72 4.04 -4.79 17.37
CA ILE A 72 5.28 -5.03 18.13
C ILE A 72 5.06 -6.02 19.27
N SER A 73 3.96 -5.88 20.01
CA SER A 73 3.63 -6.80 21.12
C SER A 73 3.39 -8.23 20.63
N LYS A 74 2.84 -8.42 19.42
CA LYS A 74 2.62 -9.74 18.84
C LYS A 74 3.92 -10.42 18.41
N GLU A 75 4.95 -9.66 18.05
CA GLU A 75 6.26 -10.22 17.70
C GLU A 75 7.00 -10.81 18.91
N GLY A 76 6.63 -10.43 20.15
CA GLY A 76 7.19 -11.01 21.37
C GLY A 76 8.65 -10.65 21.65
N TRP A 77 9.21 -9.63 20.98
CA TRP A 77 10.61 -9.25 21.15
C TRP A 77 10.87 -8.59 22.52
N THR A 78 11.71 -9.23 23.33
CA THR A 78 12.07 -8.77 24.69
C THR A 78 13.32 -7.90 24.74
N SER A 79 14.20 -8.01 23.74
CA SER A 79 15.44 -7.23 23.62
C SER A 79 15.47 -6.57 22.25
N ASN A 80 16.21 -5.46 22.08
CA ASN A 80 16.39 -4.77 20.79
C ASN A 80 15.08 -4.42 20.06
N CYS A 81 14.03 -4.12 20.81
CA CYS A 81 12.70 -3.86 20.27
C CYS A 81 12.58 -2.42 19.77
N PRO A 82 12.11 -2.18 18.53
CA PRO A 82 11.79 -0.84 18.06
C PRO A 82 10.66 -0.20 18.88
N LYS A 83 10.69 1.13 19.01
CA LYS A 83 9.59 1.90 19.60
C LYS A 83 8.58 2.23 18.52
N ALA A 84 7.28 2.13 18.82
CA ALA A 84 6.22 2.40 17.87
C ALA A 84 6.35 3.80 17.23
N GLN A 85 6.54 4.85 18.03
CA GLN A 85 6.71 6.21 17.53
C GLN A 85 7.90 6.34 16.56
N HIS A 86 9.04 5.70 16.87
CA HIS A 86 10.20 5.72 15.99
C HIS A 86 9.91 5.08 14.62
N ILE A 87 9.18 3.95 14.60
CA ILE A 87 8.74 3.34 13.34
C ILE A 87 7.80 4.27 12.57
N LEU A 88 6.89 4.95 13.26
CA LEU A 88 5.97 5.91 12.64
C LEU A 88 6.69 7.11 12.02
N ASP A 89 7.77 7.57 12.63
CA ASP A 89 8.56 8.70 12.13
C ASP A 89 9.38 8.30 10.90
N MET A 90 9.79 7.02 10.82
CA MET A 90 10.46 6.46 9.64
C MET A 90 9.51 6.13 8.49
N TRP A 91 8.23 5.92 8.78
CA TRP A 91 7.25 5.55 7.78
C TRP A 91 7.16 6.61 6.67
N LYS A 92 7.24 6.14 5.42
CA LYS A 92 7.07 6.96 4.22
C LYS A 92 6.00 6.33 3.34
N PRO A 93 5.20 7.14 2.64
CA PRO A 93 4.24 6.61 1.67
C PRO A 93 4.97 5.84 0.56
N ALA A 94 4.40 4.70 0.16
CA ALA A 94 4.92 3.90 -0.94
C ALA A 94 5.09 4.72 -2.22
N LEU A 95 6.23 4.51 -2.88
CA LEU A 95 6.51 5.08 -4.20
C LEU A 95 5.66 4.40 -5.28
N LYS A 96 5.41 5.09 -6.39
CA LYS A 96 4.53 4.58 -7.47
C LYS A 96 4.94 3.19 -7.99
N TYR A 97 6.23 2.88 -8.04
CA TYR A 97 6.71 1.56 -8.46
C TYR A 97 6.41 0.44 -7.45
N VAL A 98 6.26 0.77 -6.16
CA VAL A 98 5.88 -0.20 -5.11
C VAL A 98 4.39 -0.54 -5.21
N ILE A 99 3.58 0.42 -5.67
CA ILE A 99 2.16 0.19 -6.00
C ILE A 99 2.05 -0.73 -7.23
N ALA A 100 2.93 -0.55 -8.22
CA ALA A 100 2.95 -1.31 -9.47
C ALA A 100 3.14 -2.83 -9.30
N SER A 101 3.83 -3.23 -8.24
CA SER A 101 4.16 -4.63 -7.94
C SER A 101 3.41 -5.20 -6.72
N ASP A 102 2.42 -4.47 -6.20
CA ASP A 102 1.69 -4.89 -5.00
C ASP A 102 0.73 -6.05 -5.28
N LYS A 103 0.96 -7.19 -4.63
CA LYS A 103 0.15 -8.40 -4.84
C LYS A 103 -1.33 -8.21 -4.49
N HIS A 104 -1.67 -7.34 -3.54
CA HIS A 104 -3.07 -7.10 -3.19
C HIS A 104 -3.79 -6.26 -4.24
N ILE A 105 -3.14 -5.22 -4.75
CA ILE A 105 -3.66 -4.38 -5.84
C ILE A 105 -3.75 -5.21 -7.12
N LEU A 106 -2.69 -5.95 -7.47
CA LEU A 106 -2.68 -6.83 -8.65
C LEU A 106 -3.82 -7.86 -8.57
N ASN A 107 -3.99 -8.54 -7.42
CA ASN A 107 -5.08 -9.49 -7.22
C ASN A 107 -6.48 -8.85 -7.20
N SER A 108 -6.59 -7.60 -6.72
CA SER A 108 -7.87 -6.88 -6.73
C SER A 108 -8.24 -6.43 -8.14
N CYS A 109 -7.25 -6.00 -8.95
CA CYS A 109 -7.43 -5.66 -10.35
C CYS A 109 -7.78 -6.91 -11.18
N SER A 110 -7.04 -8.01 -11.03
CA SER A 110 -7.32 -9.24 -11.78
C SER A 110 -8.70 -9.80 -11.45
N ARG A 111 -9.09 -9.82 -10.18
CA ARG A 111 -10.40 -10.36 -9.76
C ARG A 111 -11.55 -9.38 -9.85
N GLN A 112 -11.28 -8.11 -10.17
CA GLN A 112 -12.22 -6.99 -10.08
C GLN A 112 -12.98 -6.95 -8.74
N LYS A 113 -12.30 -7.32 -7.65
CA LYS A 113 -12.88 -7.43 -6.30
C LYS A 113 -12.20 -6.46 -5.35
N TRP A 114 -12.95 -5.47 -4.90
CA TRP A 114 -12.45 -4.40 -4.03
C TRP A 114 -13.08 -4.49 -2.66
N LYS A 115 -12.26 -4.76 -1.63
CA LYS A 115 -12.73 -4.85 -0.25
C LYS A 115 -13.30 -3.51 0.20
N GLY A 116 -14.44 -3.54 0.88
CA GLY A 116 -15.04 -2.33 1.44
C GLY A 116 -15.92 -1.55 0.47
N LEU A 117 -16.24 -2.12 -0.70
CA LEU A 117 -17.08 -1.52 -1.73
C LEU A 117 -18.21 -2.46 -2.13
N VAL A 118 -19.35 -1.87 -2.48
CA VAL A 118 -20.51 -2.57 -3.05
C VAL A 118 -21.13 -1.71 -4.14
N ILE A 119 -21.69 -2.35 -5.17
CA ILE A 119 -22.57 -1.68 -6.14
C ILE A 119 -23.97 -1.63 -5.53
N LYS A 120 -24.58 -0.45 -5.49
CA LYS A 120 -25.92 -0.22 -4.95
C LYS A 120 -26.79 0.44 -6.01
N SER A 121 -27.98 -0.09 -6.23
CA SER A 121 -29.02 0.60 -6.99
C SER A 121 -29.58 1.75 -6.14
N PHE A 122 -29.59 2.95 -6.69
CA PHE A 122 -30.24 4.11 -6.08
C PHE A 122 -31.63 4.28 -6.68
N ASP A 123 -32.60 4.65 -5.84
CA ASP A 123 -33.97 4.90 -6.30
C ASP A 123 -34.03 6.10 -7.28
N GLY A 124 -35.03 6.09 -8.17
CA GLY A 124 -35.26 7.14 -9.16
C GLY A 124 -34.36 7.04 -10.41
N GLN A 125 -34.02 8.18 -11.02
CA GLN A 125 -33.28 8.26 -12.29
C GLN A 125 -31.76 8.05 -12.17
N LYS A 126 -31.25 7.85 -10.96
CA LYS A 126 -29.80 7.85 -10.70
C LYS A 126 -29.11 6.54 -11.08
N GLY A 127 -29.87 5.44 -11.22
CA GLY A 127 -29.33 4.13 -11.56
C GLY A 127 -28.43 3.56 -10.47
N GLU A 128 -27.40 2.81 -10.86
CA GLU A 128 -26.47 2.18 -9.93
C GLU A 128 -25.28 3.08 -9.59
N GLY A 129 -24.68 2.84 -8.43
CA GLY A 129 -23.41 3.46 -8.08
C GLY A 129 -22.60 2.66 -7.06
N VAL A 130 -21.32 3.02 -6.90
CA VAL A 130 -20.45 2.37 -5.92
C VAL A 130 -20.54 3.06 -4.57
N VAL A 131 -20.69 2.27 -3.49
CA VAL A 131 -20.81 2.75 -2.11
C VAL A 131 -19.76 2.10 -1.21
N ALA A 132 -19.24 2.88 -0.27
CA ALA A 132 -18.33 2.41 0.77
C ALA A 132 -19.06 1.58 1.84
N THR A 133 -18.58 0.36 2.12
CA THR A 133 -19.06 -0.50 3.22
C THR A 133 -18.13 -0.47 4.44
N THR A 134 -17.04 0.30 4.37
CA THR A 134 -16.09 0.57 5.46
C THR A 134 -15.67 2.04 5.41
N ASN A 135 -15.09 2.55 6.49
CA ASN A 135 -14.50 3.89 6.48
C ASN A 135 -13.16 3.87 5.72
N PHE A 136 -12.97 4.84 4.82
CA PHE A 136 -11.70 5.11 4.16
C PHE A 136 -11.17 6.47 4.60
N THR A 137 -9.87 6.59 4.87
CA THR A 137 -9.28 7.89 5.22
C THR A 137 -8.60 8.53 4.02
N LYS A 138 -8.62 9.86 3.95
CA LYS A 138 -7.83 10.66 3.00
C LYS A 138 -6.37 10.23 3.09
N ALA A 139 -5.74 10.08 1.91
CA ALA A 139 -4.32 9.85 1.68
C ALA A 139 -3.44 9.81 2.95
N GLY A 140 -3.28 8.59 3.47
CA GLY A 140 -2.58 8.26 4.71
C GLY A 140 -3.08 6.95 5.34
N GLY A 141 -4.23 6.40 4.90
CA GLY A 141 -4.76 5.20 5.56
C GLY A 141 -5.96 4.46 4.95
N GLU A 142 -5.83 4.02 3.71
CA GLU A 142 -6.27 2.74 3.13
C GLU A 142 -6.39 2.92 1.60
N ASN A 143 -6.01 1.87 0.86
CA ASN A 143 -6.09 1.85 -0.59
C ASN A 143 -7.55 1.78 -1.02
N LEU A 144 -8.11 2.91 -1.44
CA LEU A 144 -8.97 2.85 -2.62
C LEU A 144 -8.02 2.85 -3.80
N CYS A 145 -7.95 1.70 -4.43
CA CYS A 145 -7.57 1.55 -5.82
C CYS A 145 -8.85 0.92 -6.38
N ILE A 146 -9.37 1.40 -7.49
CA ILE A 146 -10.45 0.74 -8.21
C ILE A 146 -9.98 0.82 -9.63
N ASP A 147 -9.77 -0.32 -10.25
CA ASP A 147 -9.39 -0.39 -11.65
C ASP A 147 -10.57 0.06 -12.51
N ALA A 148 -10.33 1.05 -13.36
CA ALA A 148 -11.29 1.61 -14.30
C ALA A 148 -11.25 0.91 -15.68
N GLN A 149 -10.84 -0.37 -15.74
CA GLN A 149 -10.59 -1.06 -17.00
C GLN A 149 -11.70 -0.90 -18.06
N THR A 150 -11.22 -0.74 -19.29
CA THR A 150 -12.00 -0.58 -20.50
C THR A 150 -12.79 -1.84 -20.82
N TRP A 151 -14.07 -1.69 -21.14
CA TRP A 151 -14.93 -2.80 -21.55
C TRP A 151 -14.73 -3.10 -23.05
N PRO A 152 -14.75 -4.39 -23.47
CA PRO A 152 -14.61 -5.59 -22.64
C PRO A 152 -13.13 -5.88 -22.36
N CYS A 153 -12.79 -6.15 -21.09
CA CYS A 153 -11.51 -6.78 -20.79
C CYS A 153 -11.57 -8.20 -21.35
N GLN A 154 -10.71 -8.53 -22.32
CA GLN A 154 -10.70 -9.85 -22.96
C GLN A 154 -10.47 -10.98 -21.94
N CYS A 155 -9.82 -10.69 -20.81
CA CYS A 155 -9.57 -11.62 -19.73
C CYS A 155 -10.80 -11.87 -18.84
N HIS A 156 -11.79 -10.96 -18.81
CA HIS A 156 -12.93 -10.98 -17.89
C HIS A 156 -14.22 -10.41 -18.51
N ALA A 157 -14.58 -10.87 -19.70
CA ALA A 157 -15.72 -10.36 -20.50
C ALA A 157 -17.11 -10.52 -19.86
N GLY A 158 -17.22 -11.07 -18.65
CA GLY A 158 -18.47 -11.23 -17.90
C GLY A 158 -18.46 -10.63 -16.48
N LEU A 159 -17.37 -9.96 -16.07
CA LEU A 159 -17.28 -9.37 -14.74
C LEU A 159 -17.70 -7.90 -14.74
N GLU A 160 -18.58 -7.54 -13.82
CA GLU A 160 -18.98 -6.16 -13.59
C GLU A 160 -17.86 -5.40 -12.86
N THR A 161 -17.33 -4.35 -13.48
CA THR A 161 -16.21 -3.58 -12.91
C THR A 161 -16.71 -2.40 -12.10
N PHE A 162 -16.24 -2.31 -10.85
CA PHE A 162 -16.61 -1.22 -9.94
C PHE A 162 -16.32 0.16 -10.55
N GLY A 163 -15.18 0.32 -11.25
CA GLY A 163 -14.76 1.61 -11.80
C GLY A 163 -15.79 2.28 -12.72
N ARG A 164 -16.52 1.49 -13.52
CA ARG A 164 -17.55 2.00 -14.44
C ARG A 164 -18.86 2.40 -13.77
N LYS A 165 -19.11 1.85 -12.58
CA LYS A 165 -20.28 2.17 -11.76
C LYS A 165 -20.01 3.31 -10.79
N ILE A 166 -18.80 3.88 -10.76
CA ILE A 166 -18.52 5.05 -9.93
C ILE A 166 -19.12 6.26 -10.62
N ASN A 167 -20.09 6.92 -9.98
CA ASN A 167 -20.80 8.04 -10.58
C ASN A 167 -19.96 9.32 -10.69
N HIS A 168 -20.41 10.21 -11.57
CA HIS A 168 -19.82 11.53 -11.77
C HIS A 168 -20.18 12.50 -10.63
N SER A 169 -19.23 13.36 -10.25
CA SER A 169 -19.53 14.63 -9.58
C SER A 169 -18.46 15.68 -9.82
N SER A 170 -18.83 16.79 -10.46
CA SER A 170 -17.97 17.98 -10.59
C SER A 170 -17.92 18.81 -9.31
N LYS A 171 -19.03 18.92 -8.58
CA LYS A 171 -19.16 19.75 -7.37
C LYS A 171 -18.56 19.10 -6.11
N HIS A 172 -18.78 17.80 -5.94
CA HIS A 172 -18.42 17.09 -4.71
C HIS A 172 -17.74 15.74 -4.97
N PRO A 173 -16.67 15.67 -5.79
CA PRO A 173 -15.91 14.44 -5.94
C PRO A 173 -15.24 14.08 -4.61
N ASN A 174 -15.21 12.80 -4.25
CA ASN A 174 -14.56 12.28 -3.05
C ASN A 174 -13.43 11.29 -3.36
N ILE A 175 -13.23 10.98 -4.65
CA ILE A 175 -12.10 10.23 -5.17
C ILE A 175 -11.54 10.91 -6.43
N MET A 176 -10.29 10.62 -6.77
CA MET A 176 -9.58 11.12 -7.96
C MET A 176 -8.83 10.00 -8.68
N PRO A 177 -8.77 10.01 -10.03
CA PRO A 177 -8.01 9.02 -10.77
C PRO A 177 -6.50 9.23 -10.58
N LEU A 178 -5.78 8.11 -10.55
CA LEU A 178 -4.33 8.01 -10.51
C LEU A 178 -3.91 7.00 -11.57
N SER A 179 -3.25 7.48 -12.63
CA SER A 179 -2.65 6.60 -13.64
C SER A 179 -1.39 5.95 -13.08
N VAL A 180 -1.32 4.63 -13.16
CA VAL A 180 -0.16 3.80 -12.83
C VAL A 180 0.07 2.77 -13.93
N VAL A 181 1.27 2.20 -13.97
CA VAL A 181 1.57 0.99 -14.75
C VAL A 181 1.68 -0.13 -13.73
N LEU A 182 0.84 -1.16 -13.86
CA LEU A 182 0.87 -2.37 -13.04
C LEU A 182 1.52 -3.50 -13.83
N ARG A 183 2.27 -4.37 -13.16
CA ARG A 183 2.80 -5.58 -13.81
C ARG A 183 1.86 -6.76 -13.56
N LEU A 184 0.89 -6.97 -14.44
CA LEU A 184 -0.11 -8.03 -14.37
C LEU A 184 0.29 -9.18 -15.31
N ASP A 185 0.38 -10.41 -14.80
CA ASP A 185 0.73 -11.60 -15.58
C ASP A 185 2.01 -11.42 -16.43
N ASP A 186 3.03 -10.79 -15.83
CA ASP A 186 4.30 -10.43 -16.46
C ASP A 186 4.26 -9.35 -17.56
N GLU A 187 3.10 -8.73 -17.78
CA GLU A 187 2.93 -7.60 -18.70
C GLU A 187 2.73 -6.27 -17.97
N ASP A 188 3.27 -5.20 -18.54
CA ASP A 188 3.03 -3.83 -18.07
C ASP A 188 1.69 -3.31 -18.60
N VAL A 189 0.73 -3.12 -17.70
CA VAL A 189 -0.64 -2.70 -18.00
C VAL A 189 -0.88 -1.30 -17.44
N HIS A 190 -1.31 -0.38 -18.29
CA HIS A 190 -1.78 0.94 -17.85
C HIS A 190 -3.10 0.80 -17.09
N THR A 191 -3.11 1.18 -15.82
CA THR A 191 -4.27 1.05 -14.93
C THR A 191 -4.60 2.39 -14.31
N ILE A 192 -5.88 2.75 -14.31
CA ILE A 192 -6.39 3.91 -13.55
C ILE A 192 -6.88 3.38 -12.21
N LEU A 193 -6.27 3.87 -11.14
CA LEU A 193 -6.69 3.59 -9.76
C LEU A 193 -7.34 4.84 -9.15
N PHE A 194 -8.39 4.70 -8.36
CA PHE A 194 -9.06 5.85 -7.72
C PHE A 194 -8.65 6.07 -6.27
N LYS A 195 -8.05 7.22 -5.96
CA LYS A 195 -7.61 7.61 -4.62
C LYS A 195 -8.62 8.52 -3.91
N ALA A 196 -8.89 8.27 -2.64
CA ALA A 196 -9.72 9.14 -1.81
C ALA A 196 -9.11 10.54 -1.64
N THR A 197 -9.92 11.58 -1.88
CA THR A 197 -9.54 13.00 -1.70
C THR A 197 -9.89 13.55 -0.31
N ARG A 198 -10.70 12.80 0.44
CA ARG A 198 -11.16 13.08 1.81
C ARG A 198 -11.50 11.77 2.52
N ASP A 199 -11.76 11.82 3.82
CA ASP A 199 -12.31 10.68 4.54
C ASP A 199 -13.71 10.35 3.98
N ILE A 200 -13.97 9.07 3.76
CA ILE A 200 -15.20 8.51 3.21
C ILE A 200 -15.78 7.59 4.27
N LYS A 201 -17.00 7.88 4.73
CA LYS A 201 -17.66 7.07 5.74
C LYS A 201 -18.38 5.89 5.09
N VAL A 202 -18.71 4.88 5.89
CA VAL A 202 -19.69 3.84 5.50
C VAL A 202 -20.94 4.51 4.92
N ASP A 203 -21.52 3.86 3.90
CA ASP A 203 -22.69 4.29 3.12
C ASP A 203 -22.49 5.57 2.29
N THR A 204 -21.26 6.06 2.16
CA THR A 204 -20.95 7.17 1.26
C THR A 204 -20.76 6.65 -0.17
N GLU A 205 -21.50 7.21 -1.11
CA GLU A 205 -21.32 6.97 -2.56
C GLU A 205 -19.98 7.54 -3.04
N LEU A 206 -19.24 6.74 -3.79
CA LEU A 206 -18.02 7.17 -4.45
C LEU A 206 -18.32 7.94 -5.72
N LYS A 207 -17.67 9.10 -5.87
CA LYS A 207 -17.81 9.96 -7.04
C LYS A 207 -16.48 10.59 -7.41
N PHE A 208 -16.17 10.61 -8.70
CA PHE A 208 -15.07 11.40 -9.23
C PHE A 208 -15.57 12.40 -10.27
N ASN A 209 -14.78 13.44 -10.48
CA ASN A 209 -15.02 14.32 -11.60
C ASN A 209 -14.54 13.61 -12.87
N TYR A 210 -15.48 13.22 -13.73
CA TYR A 210 -15.17 12.61 -15.03
C TYR A 210 -14.31 13.54 -15.90
N GLY A 211 -14.40 14.85 -15.67
CA GLY A 211 -13.41 15.80 -16.16
C GLY A 211 -13.13 15.73 -17.65
N VAL A 212 -14.15 15.41 -18.45
CA VAL A 212 -14.07 15.57 -19.90
C VAL A 212 -14.32 17.05 -20.16
N ASN A 213 -13.26 17.82 -20.33
CA ASN A 213 -13.35 19.16 -20.90
C ASN A 213 -12.60 19.12 -22.23
N ARG A 214 -12.94 19.99 -23.18
CA ARG A 214 -12.31 20.03 -24.53
C ARG A 214 -10.77 20.05 -24.48
N LYS A 215 -10.17 20.54 -23.38
CA LYS A 215 -8.71 20.57 -23.16
C LYS A 215 -8.10 19.22 -22.75
N SER A 216 -8.90 18.26 -22.26
CA SER A 216 -8.46 16.92 -21.88
C SER A 216 -8.00 16.07 -23.08
N PHE A 217 -8.38 16.43 -24.31
CA PHE A 217 -8.02 15.71 -25.54
C PHE A 217 -6.84 16.32 -26.31
N ARG A 218 -6.00 17.15 -25.67
CA ARG A 218 -4.89 17.85 -26.34
C ARG A 218 -5.32 18.63 -27.61
N GLY A 219 -6.60 19.03 -27.71
CA GLY A 219 -7.16 19.73 -28.87
C GLY A 219 -7.89 18.86 -29.90
N GLU A 220 -7.89 17.53 -29.77
CA GLU A 220 -8.50 16.60 -30.76
C GLU A 220 -10.03 16.45 -30.64
N ALA A 221 -10.67 17.07 -29.65
CA ALA A 221 -12.12 17.00 -29.42
C ALA A 221 -12.78 18.38 -29.40
N LEU A 222 -12.18 19.37 -30.07
CA LEU A 222 -12.69 20.74 -30.16
C LEU A 222 -14.00 20.84 -30.97
N ASP A 223 -14.25 19.85 -31.82
CA ASP A 223 -15.36 19.70 -32.77
C ASP A 223 -16.53 18.86 -32.24
N LEU A 224 -16.45 18.35 -31.00
CA LEU A 224 -17.52 17.59 -30.37
C LEU A 224 -18.38 18.53 -29.49
N ASP A 225 -19.46 19.03 -30.08
CA ASP A 225 -20.35 20.04 -29.46
C ASP A 225 -21.16 19.54 -28.26
N TRP A 226 -21.24 18.22 -28.03
CA TRP A 226 -21.97 17.62 -26.91
C TRP A 226 -21.14 17.51 -25.61
N LEU A 227 -19.88 17.94 -25.61
CA LEU A 227 -18.97 17.82 -24.46
C LEU A 227 -19.19 18.87 -23.36
N ASP A 228 -19.99 19.91 -23.62
CA ASP A 228 -20.18 21.05 -22.70
C ASP A 228 -21.62 21.14 -22.10
N GLU A 229 -22.35 20.03 -21.95
CA GLU A 229 -23.57 19.98 -21.11
C GLU A 229 -23.31 19.41 -19.70
#